data_AF-A0A367UH77-F1
#
_entry.id   AF-A0A367UH77-F1
#
_cell.length_a   1.000
_cell.length_b   1.000
_cell.length_c   1.000
_cell.angle_alpha   90.00
_cell.angle_beta   90.00
_cell.angle_gamma   90.00
#
_symmetry.space_group_name_H-M   'P 1'
#
loop_
_entity.id
_entity.type
_entity.pdbx_description
1 polymer ?
#
loop_
_entity_poly.entity_id
_entity_poly.type
_entity_poly.pdbx_seq_one_letter_code
_entity_poly.pdbx_strand_id
1 'polypeptide(L)'
;MKVTETKKVTREIHVASCIKCGSDDVQITDCGYSSFNMGGGTCKSCKHSVSDSCDISPSKDELARIWNKKNDIKALIAAQQKKIETATSKIEELKALDQKYRDAKAGLKRTGQGFDLDARSKRMQALNKKGERAVGDFNSAFPVGSPVTLELDGGHVVDTTVSAPAQMMCGHPSAWFSGVSGSYHIGCVRPK
;
A
#
# COMPACT_ATOMS: atom_id res chain seq x y z
N MET A 1 -60.13 -28.31 -11.92
CA MET A 1 -59.40 -29.52 -12.36
C MET A 1 -58.18 -29.05 -13.15
N LYS A 2 -56.97 -29.50 -12.81
CA LYS A 2 -55.76 -29.17 -13.57
C LYS A 2 -55.16 -30.48 -14.07
N VAL A 3 -54.89 -30.54 -15.36
CA VAL A 3 -54.21 -31.68 -16.00
C VAL A 3 -52.77 -31.24 -16.24
N THR A 4 -51.83 -32.02 -15.73
CA THR A 4 -50.39 -31.80 -15.96
C THR A 4 -49.94 -32.78 -17.04
N GLU A 5 -49.51 -32.25 -18.19
CA GLU A 5 -48.97 -33.04 -19.30
C GLU A 5 -47.44 -33.06 -19.20
N THR A 6 -46.86 -34.26 -19.14
CA THR A 6 -45.39 -34.44 -19.14
C THR A 6 -44.92 -34.73 -20.56
N LYS A 7 -44.28 -33.76 -21.22
CA LYS A 7 -43.64 -33.94 -22.53
C LYS A 7 -42.19 -34.40 -22.37
N LYS A 8 -41.81 -35.48 -23.05
CA LYS A 8 -40.40 -35.89 -23.19
C LYS A 8 -39.74 -35.07 -24.30
N VAL A 9 -38.61 -34.44 -23.99
CA VAL A 9 -37.80 -33.68 -24.96
C VAL A 9 -36.47 -34.42 -25.15
N THR A 10 -36.15 -34.74 -26.40
CA THR A 10 -34.83 -35.24 -26.79
C THR A 10 -34.02 -34.07 -27.34
N ARG A 11 -32.77 -33.94 -26.91
CA ARG A 11 -31.81 -32.95 -27.42
C ARG A 11 -30.44 -33.57 -27.59
N GLU A 12 -29.71 -33.08 -28.58
CA GLU A 12 -28.29 -33.38 -28.75
C GLU A 12 -27.47 -32.48 -27.82
N ILE A 13 -26.50 -33.07 -27.13
CA ILE A 13 -25.61 -32.36 -26.20
C ILE A 13 -24.21 -32.46 -26.78
N HIS A 14 -23.58 -31.31 -26.99
CA HIS A 14 -22.21 -31.25 -27.48
C HIS A 14 -21.21 -31.71 -26.40
N VAL A 15 -20.35 -32.65 -26.74
CA VAL A 15 -19.22 -33.11 -25.93
C VAL A 15 -17.95 -32.91 -26.75
N ALA A 16 -17.01 -32.14 -26.21
CA ALA A 16 -15.74 -31.86 -26.86
C ALA A 16 -14.84 -33.11 -26.86
N SER A 17 -14.04 -33.27 -27.92
CA SER A 17 -13.02 -34.30 -28.00
C SER A 17 -12.01 -34.19 -26.85
N CYS A 18 -11.40 -35.30 -26.48
CA CYS A 18 -10.38 -35.32 -25.42
C CYS A 18 -9.16 -34.46 -25.81
N ILE A 19 -8.81 -33.48 -24.97
CA ILE A 19 -7.69 -32.56 -25.21
C ILE A 19 -6.33 -33.26 -25.25
N LYS A 20 -6.22 -34.44 -24.62
CA LYS A 20 -4.94 -35.18 -24.53
C LYS A 20 -4.65 -36.01 -25.76
N CYS A 21 -5.66 -36.53 -26.44
CA CYS A 21 -5.46 -37.48 -27.55
C CYS A 21 -6.36 -37.27 -28.76
N GLY A 22 -7.24 -36.26 -28.74
CA GLY A 22 -8.16 -35.93 -29.83
C GLY A 22 -9.33 -36.91 -30.01
N SER A 23 -9.49 -37.90 -29.13
CA SER A 23 -10.55 -38.91 -29.27
C SER A 23 -11.93 -38.36 -28.88
N ASP A 24 -12.95 -38.70 -29.66
CA ASP A 24 -14.36 -38.43 -29.37
C ASP A 24 -15.01 -39.50 -28.48
N ASP A 25 -14.32 -40.61 -28.19
CA ASP A 25 -14.84 -41.67 -27.31
C ASP A 25 -14.70 -41.27 -25.84
N VAL A 26 -15.65 -40.45 -25.40
CA VAL A 26 -15.75 -39.90 -24.05
C VAL A 26 -16.94 -40.51 -23.33
N GLN A 27 -16.67 -41.05 -22.13
CA GLN A 27 -17.71 -41.50 -21.22
C GLN A 27 -18.06 -40.38 -20.24
N ILE A 28 -19.28 -39.85 -20.33
CA ILE A 28 -19.81 -38.88 -19.37
C ILE A 28 -20.44 -39.62 -18.18
N THR A 29 -19.95 -39.36 -16.98
CA THR A 29 -20.33 -40.07 -15.75
C THR A 29 -20.58 -39.10 -14.61
N ASP A 30 -21.64 -39.34 -13.85
CA ASP A 30 -21.79 -38.87 -12.48
C ASP A 30 -21.26 -39.93 -11.51
N CYS A 31 -20.95 -39.53 -10.28
CA CYS A 31 -20.49 -40.44 -9.25
C CYS A 31 -21.57 -41.39 -8.69
N GLY A 32 -22.80 -41.38 -9.22
CA GLY A 32 -23.85 -42.36 -8.89
C GLY A 32 -24.10 -42.56 -7.40
N TYR A 33 -24.14 -41.47 -6.61
CA TYR A 33 -24.31 -41.48 -5.15
C TYR A 33 -23.17 -42.14 -4.33
N SER A 34 -22.05 -42.51 -4.95
CA SER A 34 -20.92 -43.17 -4.28
C SER A 34 -19.85 -42.22 -3.73
N SER A 35 -19.93 -40.93 -4.04
CA SER A 35 -19.05 -39.88 -3.51
C SER A 35 -19.76 -38.53 -3.47
N PHE A 36 -19.15 -37.54 -2.80
CA PHE A 36 -19.60 -36.13 -2.80
C PHE A 36 -20.02 -35.72 -4.21
N ASN A 37 -21.13 -34.98 -4.39
CA ASN A 37 -21.74 -34.64 -5.67
C ASN A 37 -20.72 -34.16 -6.72
N MET A 38 -20.14 -35.10 -7.46
CA MET A 38 -19.04 -34.90 -8.39
C MET A 38 -19.38 -35.59 -9.70
N GLY A 39 -19.05 -34.93 -10.80
CA GLY A 39 -19.39 -35.40 -12.13
C GLY A 39 -18.44 -34.88 -13.18
N GLY A 40 -18.48 -35.48 -14.37
CA GLY A 40 -17.66 -35.06 -15.49
C GLY A 40 -17.56 -36.15 -16.55
N GLY A 41 -16.33 -36.48 -16.95
CA GLY A 41 -16.11 -37.50 -17.97
C GLY A 41 -14.71 -38.10 -17.98
N THR A 42 -14.59 -39.21 -18.69
CA THR A 42 -13.33 -39.92 -18.92
C THR A 42 -13.21 -40.30 -20.38
N CYS A 43 -12.08 -39.96 -21.00
CA CYS A 43 -11.75 -40.43 -22.34
C CYS A 43 -11.42 -41.92 -22.29
N LYS A 44 -12.12 -42.74 -23.07
CA LYS A 44 -11.89 -44.19 -23.06
C LYS A 44 -10.59 -44.58 -23.72
N SER A 45 -10.10 -43.80 -24.69
CA SER A 45 -8.86 -44.07 -25.43
C SER A 45 -7.61 -43.85 -24.58
N CYS A 46 -7.48 -42.68 -23.94
CA CYS A 46 -6.26 -42.33 -23.19
C CYS A 46 -6.44 -42.27 -21.67
N LYS A 47 -7.65 -42.57 -21.16
CA LYS A 47 -7.99 -42.58 -19.73
C LYS A 47 -7.89 -41.22 -19.03
N HIS A 48 -7.70 -40.12 -19.78
CA HIS A 48 -7.80 -38.78 -19.22
C HIS A 48 -9.19 -38.55 -18.63
N SER A 49 -9.24 -38.15 -17.35
CA SER A 49 -10.47 -37.87 -16.64
C SER A 49 -10.53 -36.41 -16.19
N VAL A 50 -11.76 -35.90 -16.14
CA VAL A 50 -12.11 -34.59 -15.58
C VAL A 50 -13.29 -34.81 -14.67
N SER A 51 -13.18 -34.32 -13.44
CA SER A 51 -14.27 -34.28 -12.48
C SER A 51 -14.28 -32.93 -11.77
N ASP A 52 -15.48 -32.44 -11.47
CA ASP A 52 -15.73 -31.23 -10.71
C ASP A 52 -17.05 -31.41 -9.96
N SER A 53 -17.36 -30.49 -9.04
CA SER A 53 -18.63 -30.51 -8.30
C SER A 53 -19.83 -30.37 -9.25
N CYS A 54 -20.91 -31.08 -8.95
CA CYS A 54 -22.17 -31.03 -9.69
C CYS A 54 -23.38 -31.07 -8.75
N ASP A 55 -24.59 -30.92 -9.29
CA ASP A 55 -25.84 -31.09 -8.54
C ASP A 55 -26.00 -32.55 -8.03
N ILE A 56 -26.91 -32.76 -7.07
CA ILE A 56 -27.28 -34.08 -6.53
C ILE A 56 -27.91 -35.00 -7.57
N SER A 57 -28.56 -34.40 -8.58
CA SER A 57 -29.10 -35.10 -9.74
C SER A 57 -28.68 -34.35 -11.01
N PRO A 58 -27.40 -34.45 -11.41
CA PRO A 58 -26.84 -33.60 -12.43
C PRO A 58 -27.41 -33.99 -13.80
N SER A 59 -27.75 -32.97 -14.60
CA SER A 59 -28.18 -33.22 -15.98
C SER A 59 -27.01 -33.67 -16.86
N LYS A 60 -27.26 -34.44 -17.93
CA LYS A 60 -26.20 -34.79 -18.91
C LYS A 60 -25.50 -33.57 -19.51
N ASP A 61 -26.23 -32.47 -19.63
CA ASP A 61 -25.73 -31.19 -20.13
C ASP A 61 -24.77 -30.51 -19.14
N GLU A 62 -25.05 -30.61 -17.85
CA GLU A 62 -24.14 -30.16 -16.80
C GLU A 62 -22.83 -30.97 -16.79
N LEU A 63 -22.93 -32.30 -16.83
CA LEU A 63 -21.76 -33.18 -16.87
C LEU A 63 -20.91 -32.93 -18.13
N ALA A 64 -21.56 -32.74 -19.29
CA ALA A 64 -20.90 -32.35 -20.52
C ALA A 64 -20.22 -30.98 -20.40
N ARG A 65 -20.86 -29.99 -19.76
CA ARG A 65 -20.23 -28.69 -19.49
C ARG A 65 -18.98 -28.81 -18.64
N ILE A 66 -18.98 -29.67 -17.60
CA ILE A 66 -17.81 -29.91 -16.76
C ILE A 66 -16.65 -30.47 -17.59
N TRP A 67 -16.92 -31.47 -18.43
CA TRP A 67 -15.93 -32.03 -19.35
C TRP A 67 -15.40 -30.98 -20.34
N ASN A 68 -16.32 -30.27 -21.01
CA ASN A 68 -15.99 -29.28 -22.04
C ASN A 68 -15.19 -28.10 -21.47
N LYS A 69 -15.45 -27.67 -20.22
CA LYS A 69 -14.69 -26.62 -19.54
C LYS A 69 -13.18 -26.88 -19.50
N LYS A 70 -12.77 -28.15 -19.59
CA LYS A 70 -11.36 -28.57 -19.58
C LYS A 70 -10.87 -29.16 -20.91
N ASN A 71 -11.76 -29.46 -21.84
CA ASN A 71 -11.41 -30.15 -23.09
C ASN A 71 -11.75 -29.35 -24.36
N ASP A 72 -12.69 -28.41 -24.31
CA ASP A 72 -13.02 -27.56 -25.45
C ASP A 72 -11.90 -26.54 -25.67
N ILE A 73 -11.06 -26.85 -26.66
CA ILE A 73 -9.90 -26.05 -27.03
C ILE A 73 -10.31 -24.62 -27.41
N LYS A 74 -11.44 -24.43 -28.10
CA LYS A 74 -11.89 -23.09 -28.51
C LYS A 74 -12.28 -22.27 -27.29
N ALA A 75 -13.03 -22.87 -26.36
CA ALA A 75 -13.40 -22.22 -25.11
C ALA A 75 -12.17 -21.88 -24.24
N LEU A 76 -11.18 -22.79 -24.18
CA LEU A 76 -9.93 -22.57 -23.45
C LEU A 76 -9.09 -21.45 -24.06
N ILE A 77 -8.97 -21.39 -25.39
CA ILE A 77 -8.30 -20.30 -26.10
C ILE A 77 -8.98 -18.97 -25.78
N ALA A 78 -10.31 -18.90 -25.90
CA ALA A 78 -11.07 -17.68 -25.60
C ALA A 78 -10.87 -17.23 -24.14
N ALA A 79 -10.83 -18.17 -23.19
CA ALA A 79 -10.58 -17.86 -21.78
C ALA A 79 -9.17 -17.31 -21.54
N GLN A 80 -8.15 -17.80 -22.23
CA GLN A 80 -6.79 -17.25 -22.16
C GLN A 80 -6.71 -15.88 -22.83
N GLN A 81 -7.37 -15.70 -23.98
CA GLN A 81 -7.43 -14.42 -24.67
C GLN A 81 -7.98 -13.31 -23.77
N LYS A 82 -9.06 -13.59 -23.02
CA LYS A 82 -9.63 -12.65 -22.05
C LYS A 82 -8.65 -12.28 -20.93
N LYS A 83 -7.81 -13.23 -20.48
CA LYS A 83 -6.76 -12.95 -19.48
C LYS A 83 -5.67 -12.05 -20.07
N ILE A 84 -5.27 -12.29 -21.31
CA ILE A 84 -4.30 -11.44 -22.03
C ILE A 84 -4.85 -10.02 -22.15
N GLU A 85 -6.09 -9.85 -22.59
CA GLU A 85 -6.74 -8.53 -22.71
C GLU A 85 -6.77 -7.77 -21.36
N THR A 86 -7.10 -8.48 -20.28
CA THR A 86 -7.12 -7.91 -18.93
C THR A 86 -5.72 -7.48 -18.48
N ALA A 87 -4.72 -8.35 -18.68
CA ALA A 87 -3.34 -8.06 -18.33
C ALA A 87 -2.76 -6.89 -19.14
N THR A 88 -3.03 -6.84 -20.45
CA THR A 88 -2.63 -5.73 -21.32
C THR A 88 -3.24 -4.41 -20.84
N SER A 89 -4.54 -4.40 -20.52
CA SER A 89 -5.20 -3.19 -19.98
C SER A 89 -4.52 -2.71 -18.69
N LYS A 90 -4.17 -3.64 -17.79
CA LYS A 90 -3.48 -3.30 -16.54
C LYS A 90 -2.08 -2.74 -16.76
N ILE A 91 -1.35 -3.27 -17.73
CA ILE A 91 -0.02 -2.76 -18.11
C ILE A 91 -0.12 -1.30 -18.57
N GLU A 92 -1.13 -0.96 -19.39
CA GLU A 92 -1.31 0.41 -19.87
C GLU A 92 -1.67 1.38 -18.72
N GLU A 93 -2.52 0.97 -17.77
CA GLU A 93 -2.78 1.76 -16.55
C GLU A 93 -1.49 2.04 -15.76
N LEU A 94 -0.65 1.03 -15.58
CA LEU A 94 0.59 1.15 -14.82
C LEU A 94 1.62 2.04 -15.54
N LYS A 95 1.71 1.95 -16.87
CA LYS A 95 2.56 2.85 -17.67
C LYS A 95 2.12 4.31 -17.54
N ALA A 96 0.81 4.57 -17.62
CA ALA A 96 0.27 5.92 -17.45
C ALA A 96 0.59 6.47 -16.04
N LEU A 97 0.51 5.62 -15.02
CA LEU A 97 0.86 5.99 -13.65
C LEU A 97 2.37 6.27 -13.48
N ASP A 98 3.24 5.43 -14.05
CA ASP A 98 4.69 5.64 -14.03
C ASP A 98 5.06 6.97 -14.70
N GLN A 99 4.46 7.27 -15.86
CA GLN A 99 4.68 8.53 -16.56
C GLN A 99 4.25 9.73 -15.70
N LYS A 100 3.05 9.67 -15.09
CA LYS A 100 2.57 10.72 -14.17
C LYS A 100 3.54 10.96 -13.01
N TYR A 101 4.12 9.91 -12.44
CA TYR A 101 5.10 10.04 -11.36
C TYR A 101 6.43 10.62 -11.83
N ARG A 102 6.90 10.25 -13.02
CA ARG A 102 8.09 10.87 -13.64
C ARG A 102 7.87 12.35 -13.87
N ASP A 103 6.71 12.74 -14.40
CA ASP A 103 6.37 14.13 -14.68
C ASP A 103 6.23 14.96 -13.40
N ALA A 104 5.58 14.42 -12.37
CA ALA A 104 5.49 15.06 -11.06
C ALA A 104 6.88 15.27 -10.44
N LYS A 105 7.76 14.26 -10.51
CA LYS A 105 9.15 14.36 -10.04
C LYS A 105 9.97 15.38 -10.84
N ALA A 106 9.79 15.43 -12.16
CA ALA A 106 10.40 16.45 -13.01
C ALA A 106 9.85 17.86 -12.73
N GLY A 107 8.55 17.97 -12.41
CA GLY A 107 7.91 19.20 -11.96
C GLY A 107 8.50 19.71 -10.65
N LEU A 108 8.61 18.85 -9.62
CA LEU A 108 9.25 19.16 -8.33
C LEU A 108 10.70 19.63 -8.49
N LYS A 109 11.47 19.02 -9.41
CA LYS A 109 12.83 19.48 -9.74
C LYS A 109 12.83 20.88 -10.38
N ARG A 110 11.84 21.19 -11.22
CA ARG A 110 11.73 22.48 -11.92
C ARG A 110 11.20 23.61 -11.05
N THR A 111 10.31 23.33 -10.09
CA THR A 111 9.73 24.33 -9.18
C THR A 111 10.58 24.60 -7.95
N GLY A 112 11.71 23.93 -7.77
CA GLY A 112 12.55 24.06 -6.56
C GLY A 112 11.86 23.56 -5.29
N GLN A 113 10.74 22.86 -5.40
CA GLN A 113 9.99 22.25 -4.28
C GLN A 113 10.43 20.81 -3.97
N GLY A 114 11.51 20.31 -4.60
CA GLY A 114 12.30 19.26 -3.95
C GLY A 114 12.90 19.85 -2.69
N PHE A 115 12.80 19.16 -1.54
CA PHE A 115 13.53 19.56 -0.34
C PHE A 115 15.01 19.71 -0.70
N ASP A 116 15.47 20.95 -0.89
CA ASP A 116 16.88 21.27 -1.04
C ASP A 116 17.49 21.11 0.35
N LEU A 117 17.86 19.86 0.64
CA LEU A 117 18.47 19.45 1.89
C LEU A 117 19.75 20.25 2.15
N ASP A 118 20.44 20.70 1.10
CA ASP A 118 21.65 21.52 1.20
C ASP A 118 21.33 22.95 1.60
N ALA A 119 20.30 23.58 1.01
CA ALA A 119 19.84 24.90 1.43
C ALA A 119 19.31 24.88 2.88
N ARG A 120 18.56 23.85 3.27
CA ARG A 120 18.11 23.66 4.66
C ARG A 120 19.29 23.47 5.60
N SER A 121 20.27 22.62 5.24
CA SER A 121 21.48 22.37 6.03
C SER A 121 22.29 23.64 6.22
N LYS A 122 22.52 24.42 5.15
CA LYS A 122 23.20 25.73 5.20
C LYS A 122 22.46 26.72 6.10
N ARG A 123 21.13 26.77 6.04
CA ARG A 123 20.33 27.63 6.93
C ARG A 123 20.45 27.21 8.39
N MET A 124 20.43 25.91 8.69
CA MET A 124 20.61 25.40 10.05
C MET A 124 22.01 25.71 10.60
N GLN A 125 23.06 25.53 9.80
CA GLN A 125 24.42 25.90 10.19
C GLN A 125 24.56 27.39 10.48
N ALA A 126 23.95 28.25 9.64
CA ALA A 126 23.96 29.69 9.86
C ALA A 126 23.21 30.12 11.13
N LEU A 127 22.09 29.46 11.46
CA LEU A 127 21.35 29.71 12.70
C LEU A 127 22.13 29.25 13.94
N ASN A 128 22.76 28.06 13.89
CA ASN A 128 23.59 27.57 14.99
C ASN A 128 24.77 28.51 15.26
N LYS A 129 25.47 28.97 14.22
CA LYS A 129 26.59 29.91 14.36
C LYS A 129 26.17 31.25 14.99
N LYS A 130 24.96 31.74 14.67
CA LYS A 130 24.40 32.93 15.31
C LYS A 130 24.06 32.69 16.78
N GLY A 131 23.50 31.53 17.10
CA GLY A 131 23.20 31.12 18.47
C GLY A 131 24.46 31.02 19.35
N GLU A 132 25.51 30.37 18.85
CA GLU A 132 26.80 30.27 19.55
C GLU A 132 27.41 31.64 19.84
N ARG A 133 27.35 32.56 18.88
CA ARG A 133 27.80 33.94 19.09
C ARG A 133 26.99 34.62 20.20
N ALA A 134 25.66 34.49 20.17
CA ALA A 134 24.78 35.09 21.18
C ALA A 134 25.03 34.51 22.58
N VAL A 135 25.36 33.22 22.69
CA VAL A 135 25.81 32.59 23.94
C VAL A 135 27.11 33.22 24.43
N GLY A 136 28.10 33.40 23.55
CA GLY A 136 29.36 34.05 23.88
C GLY A 136 29.15 35.48 24.39
N ASP A 137 28.40 36.27 23.63
CA ASP A 137 28.08 37.67 23.97
C ASP A 137 27.32 37.74 25.30
N PHE A 138 26.36 36.85 25.55
CA PHE A 138 25.63 36.77 26.81
C PHE A 138 26.55 36.44 27.99
N ASN A 139 27.40 35.42 27.86
CA ASN A 139 28.32 35.01 28.93
C ASN A 139 29.36 36.09 29.25
N SER A 140 29.75 36.90 28.27
CA SER A 140 30.61 38.07 28.49
C SER A 140 29.87 39.21 29.19
N ALA A 141 28.61 39.47 28.83
CA ALA A 141 27.82 40.55 29.41
C ALA A 141 27.29 40.22 30.83
N PHE A 142 26.96 38.96 31.08
CA PHE A 142 26.35 38.48 32.32
C PHE A 142 27.08 37.21 32.81
N PRO A 143 28.31 37.34 33.35
CA PRO A 143 29.01 36.21 33.95
C PRO A 143 28.20 35.60 35.10
N VAL A 144 28.48 34.34 35.45
CA VAL A 144 27.83 33.64 36.58
C VAL A 144 27.90 34.50 37.84
N GLY A 145 26.78 34.65 38.53
CA GLY A 145 26.59 35.54 39.67
C GLY A 145 26.02 36.92 39.33
N SER A 146 25.95 37.30 38.05
CA SER A 146 25.40 38.59 37.63
C SER A 146 23.91 38.72 37.98
N PRO A 147 23.47 39.85 38.55
CA PRO A 147 22.05 40.12 38.78
C PRO A 147 21.38 40.44 37.44
N VAL A 148 20.20 39.85 37.22
CA VAL A 148 19.41 40.04 36.01
C VAL A 148 17.92 40.01 36.34
N THR A 149 17.13 40.58 35.43
CA THR A 149 15.68 40.45 35.45
C THR A 149 15.28 39.44 34.37
N LEU A 150 14.51 38.42 34.75
CA LEU A 150 14.08 37.33 33.87
C LEU A 150 12.57 37.36 33.67
N GLU A 151 12.14 37.33 32.41
CA GLU A 151 10.75 37.11 32.01
C GLU A 151 10.48 35.60 31.90
N LEU A 152 9.65 35.07 32.80
CA LEU A 152 9.22 33.67 32.85
C LEU A 152 8.05 33.41 31.91
N ASP A 153 7.74 32.14 31.71
CA ASP A 153 6.54 31.72 30.99
C ASP A 153 5.28 32.30 31.64
N GLY A 154 4.38 32.84 30.81
CA GLY A 154 3.18 33.53 31.29
C GLY A 154 3.38 35.02 31.60
N GLY A 155 4.57 35.59 31.31
CA GLY A 155 4.83 37.04 31.40
C GLY A 155 5.16 37.53 32.82
N HIS A 156 5.40 36.61 33.76
CA HIS A 156 5.87 36.96 35.10
C HIS A 156 7.33 37.38 35.06
N VAL A 157 7.68 38.44 35.79
CA VAL A 157 9.05 38.95 35.83
C VAL A 157 9.64 38.73 37.21
N VAL A 158 10.85 38.16 37.26
CA VAL A 158 11.57 37.84 38.50
C VAL A 158 12.99 38.37 38.45
N ASP A 159 13.43 38.99 39.54
CA ASP A 159 14.82 39.35 39.76
C ASP A 159 15.59 38.15 40.30
N THR A 160 16.71 37.81 39.66
CA THR A 160 17.50 36.61 39.98
C THR A 160 18.97 36.85 39.62
N THR A 161 19.81 35.81 39.76
CA THR A 161 21.20 35.80 39.34
C THR A 161 21.47 34.66 38.36
N VAL A 162 22.40 34.88 37.43
CA VAL A 162 22.86 33.82 36.52
C VAL A 162 23.56 32.73 37.35
N SER A 163 23.08 31.49 37.28
CA SER A 163 23.60 30.38 38.09
C SER A 163 24.58 29.46 37.34
N ALA A 164 24.55 29.46 36.01
CA ALA A 164 25.49 28.72 35.16
C ALA A 164 25.73 29.45 33.83
N PRO A 165 26.86 29.19 33.15
CA PRO A 165 27.11 29.75 31.82
C PRO A 165 26.02 29.34 30.83
N ALA A 166 25.60 30.27 29.99
CA ALA A 166 24.68 30.00 28.88
C ALA A 166 25.29 28.99 27.90
N GLN A 167 24.42 28.19 27.27
CA GLN A 167 24.79 27.16 26.31
C GLN A 167 23.76 27.06 25.17
N MET A 168 24.17 26.47 24.06
CA MET A 168 23.25 26.10 22.98
C MET A 168 22.56 24.78 23.32
N MET A 169 21.24 24.80 23.49
CA MET A 169 20.41 23.64 23.80
C MET A 169 19.42 23.39 22.66
N CYS A 170 19.55 22.25 21.96
CA CYS A 170 18.64 21.84 20.89
C CYS A 170 18.36 22.93 19.81
N GLY A 171 19.35 23.80 19.54
CA GLY A 171 19.22 24.93 18.60
C GLY A 171 18.79 26.27 19.22
N HIS A 172 18.67 26.35 20.55
CA HIS A 172 18.27 27.55 21.28
C HIS A 172 19.32 28.00 22.29
N PRO A 173 19.77 29.28 22.25
CA PRO A 173 20.69 29.82 23.25
C PRO A 173 19.96 30.01 24.59
N SER A 174 20.41 29.27 25.62
CA SER A 174 19.70 29.14 26.89
C SER A 174 20.63 29.39 28.09
N ALA A 175 20.08 29.93 29.17
CA ALA A 175 20.78 30.19 30.43
C ALA A 175 19.99 29.69 31.64
N TRP A 176 20.66 29.60 32.80
CA TRP A 176 20.10 29.11 34.07
C TRP A 176 20.22 30.17 35.15
N PHE A 177 19.26 30.18 36.07
CA PHE A 177 19.12 31.22 37.07
C PHE A 177 18.83 30.64 38.45
N SER A 178 19.27 31.36 39.48
CA SER A 178 19.10 30.94 40.88
C SER A 178 17.63 30.98 41.29
N GLY A 179 17.13 29.90 41.88
CA GLY A 179 15.73 29.81 42.33
C GLY A 179 14.70 29.69 41.21
N VAL A 180 15.13 29.52 39.95
CA VAL A 180 14.26 29.29 38.79
C VAL A 180 14.49 27.88 38.26
N SER A 181 13.41 27.11 38.09
CA SER A 181 13.51 25.75 37.53
C SER A 181 13.65 25.78 36.02
N GLY A 182 14.59 24.99 35.49
CA GLY A 182 14.82 24.84 34.06
C GLY A 182 15.79 25.86 33.47
N SER A 183 15.90 25.86 32.15
CA SER A 183 16.66 26.86 31.38
C SER A 183 15.71 27.76 30.62
N TYR A 184 16.09 29.03 30.46
CA TYR A 184 15.31 29.99 29.67
C TYR A 184 16.14 30.50 28.50
N HIS A 185 15.45 30.87 27.42
CA HIS A 185 16.09 31.50 26.27
C HIS A 185 16.72 32.83 26.70
N ILE A 186 17.97 33.11 26.29
CA ILE A 186 18.70 34.32 26.71
C ILE A 186 17.97 35.63 26.33
N GLY A 187 17.11 35.58 25.31
CA GLY A 187 16.26 36.71 24.90
C GLY A 187 15.18 37.12 25.92
N CYS A 188 14.93 36.31 26.95
CA CYS A 188 14.02 36.63 28.05
C CYS A 188 14.70 37.39 29.20
N VAL A 189 16.01 37.65 29.09
CA VAL A 189 16.82 38.29 30.13
C VAL A 189 16.96 39.77 29.84
N ARG A 190 16.90 40.60 30.88
CA ARG A 190 17.19 42.03 30.83
C ARG A 190 18.27 42.38 31.86
N PRO A 191 19.16 43.36 31.57
CA PRO A 191 20.02 43.93 32.59
C PRO A 191 19.16 44.52 33.70
N LYS A 192 19.61 44.33 34.94
CA LYS A 192 19.02 44.98 36.11
C LYS A 192 19.65 46.35 36.32
#